data_AF-A0A1B9DWY8-F1
#
_entry.id   AF-A0A1B9DWY8-F1
#
_cell.length_a   1.000
_cell.length_b   1.000
_cell.length_c   1.000
_cell.angle_alpha   90.00
_cell.angle_beta   90.00
_cell.angle_gamma   90.00
#
_symmetry.space_group_name_H-M   'P 1'
#
loop_
_entity.id
_entity.type
_entity.pdbx_description
1 polymer ?
#
loop_
_entity_poly.entity_id
_entity_poly.type
_entity_poly.pdbx_seq_one_letter_code
_entity_poly.pdbx_strand_id
1 'polypeptide(L)'
;MKLKKINEKLQQALVENGLTEANELQKETFSTIKSGVDCIIIAPEGDGKTTTIVLNVIQRLIGATEESPRALIIVEDKAKVLEMEALFEKYGKYSNLEVYGVHDKGDMDYDKNYVSTGIDVLIGTPTKLSDMFSTAGYNVNRLKMFILDDANPILKLRHETKIMRISNSIAKTQRIIFGDQLSERIETLAYKMMEDPEVFDFEYEDEEYFEKEELDEEVEEGEEE
;
A
#
# COMPACT_ATOMS: atom_id res chain seq x y z
N MET A 1 3.09 18.06 -8.44
CA MET A 1 2.49 16.82 -8.97
C MET A 1 1.16 17.14 -9.67
N LYS A 2 0.99 16.78 -10.95
CA LYS A 2 -0.27 16.97 -11.68
C LYS A 2 -1.20 15.76 -11.50
N LEU A 3 -1.75 15.59 -10.31
CA LEU A 3 -2.78 14.59 -10.02
C LEU A 3 -4.16 15.25 -9.87
N LYS A 4 -5.20 14.63 -10.42
CA LYS A 4 -6.54 15.21 -10.51
C LYS A 4 -7.17 15.42 -9.12
N LYS A 5 -7.45 16.69 -8.77
CA LYS A 5 -8.08 17.09 -7.50
C LYS A 5 -7.24 16.71 -6.25
N ILE A 6 -5.91 16.72 -6.34
CA ILE A 6 -5.05 16.50 -5.15
C ILE A 6 -5.31 17.58 -4.09
N ASN A 7 -5.22 17.22 -2.80
CA ASN A 7 -5.36 18.16 -1.70
C ASN A 7 -4.20 19.16 -1.68
N GLU A 8 -4.50 20.44 -1.45
CA GLU A 8 -3.51 21.53 -1.46
C GLU A 8 -2.38 21.33 -0.44
N LYS A 9 -2.70 20.85 0.78
CA LYS A 9 -1.71 20.60 1.84
C LYS A 9 -0.76 19.47 1.47
N LEU A 10 -1.29 18.40 0.88
CA LEU A 10 -0.47 17.30 0.36
C LEU A 10 0.39 17.80 -0.81
N GLN A 11 -0.21 18.54 -1.74
CA GLN A 11 0.51 19.09 -2.89
C GLN A 11 1.67 20.00 -2.45
N GLN A 12 1.47 20.82 -1.43
CA GLN A 12 2.53 21.64 -0.84
C GLN A 12 3.68 20.77 -0.30
N ALA A 13 3.37 19.76 0.52
CA ALA A 13 4.39 18.86 1.08
C ALA A 13 5.19 18.13 -0.01
N LEU A 14 4.52 17.71 -1.09
CA LEU A 14 5.17 17.03 -2.21
C LEU A 14 6.15 17.94 -2.95
N VAL A 15 5.74 19.19 -3.23
CA VAL A 15 6.59 20.18 -3.90
C VAL A 15 7.82 20.54 -3.06
N GLU A 16 7.65 20.74 -1.74
CA GLU A 16 8.76 21.02 -0.82
C GLU A 16 9.80 19.89 -0.78
N ASN A 17 9.35 18.66 -0.98
CA ASN A 17 10.19 17.46 -0.96
C ASN A 17 10.67 17.03 -2.37
N GLY A 18 10.47 17.86 -3.39
CA GLY A 18 10.93 17.59 -4.75
C GLY A 18 10.11 16.58 -5.54
N LEU A 19 9.01 16.04 -5.01
CA LEU A 19 8.13 15.12 -5.73
C LEU A 19 7.11 15.90 -6.57
N THR A 20 7.59 16.47 -7.68
CA THR A 20 6.81 17.38 -8.54
C THR A 20 6.09 16.66 -9.66
N GLU A 21 6.50 15.44 -10.02
CA GLU A 21 5.91 14.63 -11.09
C GLU A 21 5.47 13.27 -10.56
N ALA A 22 4.35 12.78 -11.07
CA ALA A 22 3.83 11.46 -10.78
C ALA A 22 4.44 10.45 -11.75
N ASN A 23 4.88 9.30 -11.25
CA ASN A 23 5.21 8.19 -12.13
C ASN A 23 3.93 7.57 -12.72
N GLU A 24 4.09 6.61 -13.62
CA GLU A 24 2.99 5.96 -14.33
C GLU A 24 1.99 5.29 -13.37
N LEU A 25 2.49 4.44 -12.47
CA LEU A 25 1.69 3.80 -11.44
C LEU A 25 0.83 4.80 -10.66
N GLN A 26 1.40 5.91 -10.23
CA GLN A 26 0.69 6.96 -9.49
C GLN A 26 -0.36 7.67 -10.36
N LYS A 27 -0.11 7.88 -11.65
CA LYS A 27 -1.08 8.54 -12.55
C LYS A 27 -2.31 7.67 -12.77
N GLU A 28 -2.08 6.40 -13.09
CA GLU A 28 -3.13 5.45 -13.46
C GLU A 28 -3.98 5.05 -12.25
N THR A 29 -3.34 4.82 -11.08
CA THR A 29 -4.05 4.31 -9.91
C THR A 29 -4.72 5.40 -9.07
N PHE A 30 -4.24 6.66 -9.09
CA PHE A 30 -4.68 7.68 -8.12
C PHE A 30 -6.17 7.99 -8.17
N SER A 31 -6.77 8.06 -9.35
CA SER A 31 -8.21 8.38 -9.46
C SER A 31 -9.09 7.24 -8.93
N THR A 32 -8.68 5.99 -9.17
CA THR A 32 -9.39 4.78 -8.74
C THR A 32 -9.25 4.56 -7.23
N ILE A 33 -8.04 4.68 -6.69
CA ILE A 33 -7.84 4.60 -5.24
C ILE A 33 -8.64 5.71 -4.53
N LYS A 34 -8.63 6.92 -5.09
CA LYS A 34 -9.36 8.06 -4.52
C LYS A 34 -10.88 7.89 -4.56
N SER A 35 -11.45 7.22 -5.56
CA SER A 35 -12.89 6.97 -5.62
C SER A 35 -13.34 5.96 -4.56
N GLY A 36 -12.41 5.18 -4.03
CA GLY A 36 -12.62 4.21 -2.97
C GLY A 36 -12.90 2.80 -3.46
N VAL A 37 -12.66 2.53 -4.73
CA VAL A 37 -12.71 1.20 -5.34
C VAL A 37 -11.57 0.34 -4.82
N ASP A 38 -11.83 -0.95 -4.58
CA ASP A 38 -10.80 -1.90 -4.17
C ASP A 38 -9.79 -2.10 -5.31
N CYS A 39 -8.50 -2.25 -5.00
CA CYS A 39 -7.47 -2.37 -6.04
C CYS A 39 -6.45 -3.46 -5.74
N ILE A 40 -6.03 -4.19 -6.78
CA ILE A 40 -4.81 -4.98 -6.79
C ILE A 40 -3.83 -4.26 -7.71
N ILE A 41 -2.65 -3.91 -7.20
CA ILE A 41 -1.65 -3.13 -7.92
C ILE A 41 -0.35 -3.91 -7.91
N ILE A 42 0.02 -4.40 -9.09
CA ILE A 42 1.22 -5.20 -9.33
C ILE A 42 2.23 -4.34 -10.07
N ALA A 43 3.41 -4.17 -9.48
CA ALA A 43 4.51 -3.43 -10.09
C ALA A 43 5.84 -3.86 -9.45
N PRO A 44 6.97 -3.76 -10.16
CA PRO A 44 8.29 -4.06 -9.61
C PRO A 44 8.69 -3.28 -8.34
N GLU A 45 9.72 -3.76 -7.65
CA GLU A 45 10.35 -3.01 -6.56
C GLU A 45 10.95 -1.71 -7.08
N GLY A 46 10.74 -0.60 -6.37
CA GLY A 46 11.23 0.72 -6.77
C GLY A 46 10.23 1.59 -7.54
N ASP A 47 9.12 1.03 -8.03
CA ASP A 47 8.10 1.75 -8.81
C ASP A 47 7.18 2.67 -7.99
N GLY A 48 7.54 2.91 -6.73
CA GLY A 48 6.86 3.87 -5.87
C GLY A 48 5.53 3.38 -5.29
N LYS A 49 5.34 2.06 -5.13
CA LYS A 49 4.18 1.45 -4.45
C LYS A 49 3.95 2.05 -3.05
N THR A 50 4.97 2.01 -2.19
CA THR A 50 4.91 2.56 -0.82
C THR A 50 4.62 4.06 -0.80
N THR A 51 5.23 4.83 -1.71
CA THR A 51 4.89 6.26 -1.84
C THR A 51 3.42 6.44 -2.23
N THR A 52 2.92 5.65 -3.18
CA THR A 52 1.52 5.70 -3.63
C THR A 52 0.54 5.41 -2.49
N ILE A 53 0.84 4.44 -1.62
CA ILE A 53 0.08 4.18 -0.38
C ILE A 53 -0.01 5.46 0.45
N VAL A 54 1.14 6.03 0.81
CA VAL A 54 1.22 7.21 1.69
C VAL A 54 0.45 8.39 1.12
N LEU A 55 0.61 8.69 -0.17
CA LEU A 55 -0.09 9.80 -0.82
C LEU A 55 -1.61 9.61 -0.77
N ASN A 56 -2.11 8.41 -1.06
CA ASN A 56 -3.54 8.14 -1.08
C ASN A 56 -4.16 8.10 0.32
N VAL A 57 -3.43 7.58 1.32
CA VAL A 57 -3.87 7.62 2.72
C VAL A 57 -3.98 9.07 3.19
N ILE A 58 -2.95 9.89 2.97
CA ILE A 58 -2.99 11.32 3.33
C ILE A 58 -4.15 12.01 2.59
N GLN A 59 -4.25 11.81 1.27
CA GLN A 59 -5.30 12.40 0.44
C GLN A 59 -6.71 12.08 0.94
N ARG A 60 -6.94 10.86 1.45
CA ARG A 60 -8.25 10.39 1.91
C ARG A 60 -8.55 10.77 3.36
N LEU A 61 -7.54 10.88 4.21
CA LEU A 61 -7.70 11.08 5.65
C LEU A 61 -7.53 12.53 6.12
N ILE A 62 -7.04 13.45 5.28
CA ILE A 62 -6.97 14.88 5.64
C ILE A 62 -8.32 15.37 6.19
N GLY A 63 -8.30 15.98 7.38
CA GLY A 63 -9.49 16.50 8.05
C GLY A 63 -9.64 15.96 9.48
N ALA A 64 -10.85 15.53 9.83
CA ALA A 64 -11.23 15.17 11.20
C ALA A 64 -10.37 14.02 11.75
N THR A 65 -9.70 14.27 12.87
CA THR A 65 -9.03 13.28 13.71
C THR A 65 -10.09 12.44 14.44
N GLU A 66 -9.85 11.15 14.56
CA GLU A 66 -10.72 10.22 15.29
C GLU A 66 -9.92 9.53 16.40
N GLU A 67 -10.60 9.00 17.42
CA GLU A 67 -9.96 8.23 18.49
C GLU A 67 -9.56 6.81 18.04
N SER A 68 -9.92 6.40 16.81
CA SER A 68 -9.65 5.08 16.28
C SER A 68 -9.00 5.16 14.89
N PRO A 69 -8.11 4.20 14.55
CA PRO A 69 -7.47 4.17 13.24
C PRO A 69 -8.47 4.23 12.10
N ARG A 70 -8.14 5.06 11.11
CA ARG A 70 -8.90 5.24 9.87
C ARG A 70 -8.20 4.58 8.68
N ALA A 71 -6.90 4.32 8.76
CA ALA A 71 -6.18 3.44 7.86
C ALA A 71 -5.37 2.40 8.65
N LEU A 72 -5.38 1.16 8.15
CA LEU A 72 -4.55 0.07 8.62
C LEU A 72 -3.67 -0.40 7.48
N ILE A 73 -2.36 -0.37 7.67
CA ILE A 73 -1.38 -0.75 6.65
C ILE A 73 -0.54 -1.91 7.18
N ILE A 74 -0.60 -3.03 6.47
CA ILE A 74 0.14 -4.25 6.80
C ILE A 74 1.39 -4.28 5.92
N VAL A 75 2.55 -4.37 6.57
CA VAL A 75 3.87 -4.41 5.93
C VAL A 75 4.65 -5.63 6.43
N GLU A 76 5.69 -6.05 5.71
CA GLU A 76 6.40 -7.31 6.01
C GLU A 76 7.06 -7.32 7.39
N ASP A 77 7.85 -6.29 7.70
CA ASP A 77 8.72 -6.30 8.86
C ASP A 77 8.91 -4.91 9.50
N LYS A 78 9.75 -4.85 10.54
CA LYS A 78 10.10 -3.61 11.23
C LYS A 78 10.74 -2.57 10.31
N ALA A 79 11.58 -2.96 9.36
CA ALA A 79 12.27 -2.01 8.50
C ALA A 79 11.25 -1.29 7.61
N LYS A 80 10.29 -2.03 7.05
CA LYS A 80 9.18 -1.47 6.25
C LYS A 80 8.24 -0.59 7.07
N VAL A 81 7.99 -0.93 8.35
CA VAL A 81 7.23 -0.05 9.26
C VAL A 81 7.91 1.33 9.37
N LEU A 82 9.21 1.33 9.70
CA LEU A 82 9.96 2.57 9.91
C LEU A 82 10.12 3.39 8.62
N GLU A 83 10.31 2.72 7.48
CA GLU A 83 10.34 3.38 6.18
C GLU A 83 9.03 4.11 5.89
N MET A 84 7.89 3.43 6.12
CA MET A 84 6.59 4.01 5.88
C MET A 84 6.27 5.16 6.84
N GLU A 85 6.64 5.05 8.13
CA GLU A 85 6.53 6.15 9.08
C GLU A 85 7.32 7.39 8.62
N ALA A 86 8.56 7.21 8.15
CA ALA A 86 9.37 8.30 7.64
C ALA A 86 8.74 8.98 6.40
N LEU A 87 8.09 8.21 5.52
CA LEU A 87 7.35 8.77 4.38
C LEU A 87 6.11 9.55 4.82
N PHE A 88 5.38 9.08 5.83
CA PHE A 88 4.28 9.83 6.43
C PHE A 88 4.75 11.12 7.10
N GLU A 89 5.86 11.11 7.83
CA GLU A 89 6.44 12.33 8.41
C GLU A 89 6.81 13.33 7.30
N LYS A 90 7.44 12.83 6.23
CA LYS A 90 7.90 13.64 5.10
C LYS A 90 6.75 14.28 4.32
N TYR A 91 5.76 13.50 3.89
CA TYR A 91 4.67 13.98 3.02
C TYR A 91 3.42 14.42 3.79
N GLY A 92 3.28 13.99 5.05
CA GLY A 92 2.16 14.29 5.93
C GLY A 92 2.33 15.55 6.77
N LYS A 93 3.44 16.30 6.63
CA LYS A 93 3.79 17.52 7.38
C LYS A 93 2.64 18.51 7.63
N TYR A 94 1.70 18.65 6.68
CA TYR A 94 0.58 19.59 6.77
C TYR A 94 -0.79 18.92 7.03
N SER A 95 -0.81 17.61 7.22
CA SER A 95 -2.02 16.78 7.31
C SER A 95 -2.62 16.67 8.71
N ASN A 96 -1.81 16.90 9.76
CA ASN A 96 -2.15 16.65 11.16
C ASN A 96 -2.57 15.20 11.45
N LEU A 97 -2.14 14.25 10.63
CA LEU A 97 -2.40 12.83 10.87
C LEU A 97 -1.47 12.30 11.94
N GLU A 98 -2.05 11.61 12.92
CA GLU A 98 -1.28 10.82 13.89
C GLU A 98 -1.01 9.43 13.32
N VAL A 99 0.27 9.13 13.08
CA VAL A 99 0.73 7.89 12.46
C VAL A 99 1.57 7.10 13.47
N TYR A 100 1.32 5.80 13.57
CA TYR A 100 2.03 4.95 14.51
C TYR A 100 2.31 3.56 13.94
N GLY A 101 3.56 3.13 14.07
CA GLY A 101 4.07 1.84 13.66
C GLY A 101 4.19 0.84 14.81
N VAL A 102 3.72 -0.39 14.58
CA VAL A 102 3.87 -1.51 15.52
C VAL A 102 4.51 -2.72 14.84
N HIS A 103 5.37 -3.42 15.55
CA HIS A 103 6.06 -4.60 15.00
C HIS A 103 6.33 -5.65 16.07
N ASP A 104 6.71 -6.85 15.65
CA ASP A 104 6.88 -8.02 16.54
C ASP A 104 7.91 -7.83 17.67
N LYS A 105 8.90 -6.93 17.48
CA LYS A 105 9.92 -6.57 18.50
C LYS A 105 9.47 -5.45 19.47
N GLY A 106 8.25 -4.94 19.35
CA GLY A 106 7.72 -3.84 20.16
C GLY A 106 7.03 -4.32 21.42
N ASP A 107 6.89 -3.46 22.42
CA ASP A 107 6.22 -3.78 23.67
C ASP A 107 4.69 -3.71 23.49
N MET A 108 3.99 -4.82 23.74
CA MET A 108 2.56 -4.91 23.46
C MET A 108 1.70 -3.96 24.29
N ASP A 109 2.04 -3.76 25.56
CA ASP A 109 1.23 -2.93 26.44
C ASP A 109 1.50 -1.46 26.16
N TYR A 110 2.75 -1.08 25.88
CA TYR A 110 3.10 0.25 25.40
C TYR A 110 2.37 0.58 24.09
N ASP A 111 2.44 -0.31 23.09
CA ASP A 111 1.83 -0.07 21.78
C ASP A 111 0.30 0.12 21.91
N LYS A 112 -0.36 -0.70 22.73
CA LYS A 112 -1.81 -0.55 23.00
C LYS A 112 -2.14 0.76 23.70
N ASN A 113 -1.35 1.12 24.71
CA ASN A 113 -1.56 2.36 25.45
C ASN A 113 -1.39 3.56 24.53
N TYR A 114 -0.40 3.55 23.64
CA TYR A 114 -0.20 4.61 22.65
C TYR A 114 -1.36 4.67 21.66
N VAL A 115 -1.78 3.53 21.06
CA VAL A 115 -2.92 3.51 20.14
C VAL A 115 -4.21 4.03 20.82
N SER A 116 -4.38 3.79 22.12
CA SER A 116 -5.53 4.26 22.88
C SER A 116 -5.60 5.77 23.07
N THR A 117 -4.51 6.52 22.84
CA THR A 117 -4.55 7.99 22.87
C THR A 117 -5.22 8.60 21.64
N GLY A 118 -5.53 7.79 20.63
CA GLY A 118 -6.09 8.21 19.36
C GLY A 118 -5.00 8.36 18.30
N ILE A 119 -5.12 7.57 17.23
CA ILE A 119 -4.26 7.63 16.04
C ILE A 119 -5.11 7.50 14.78
N ASP A 120 -4.60 8.01 13.66
CA ASP A 120 -5.29 7.99 12.37
C ASP A 120 -4.82 6.86 11.47
N VAL A 121 -3.52 6.57 11.48
CA VAL A 121 -2.88 5.55 10.64
C VAL A 121 -2.11 4.59 11.54
N LEU A 122 -2.48 3.32 11.48
CA LEU A 122 -1.75 2.24 12.14
C LEU A 122 -1.01 1.42 11.09
N ILE A 123 0.31 1.35 11.21
CA ILE A 123 1.18 0.56 10.34
C ILE A 123 1.69 -0.62 11.16
N GLY A 124 1.74 -1.82 10.61
CA GLY A 124 2.41 -2.89 11.34
C GLY A 124 2.57 -4.22 10.65
N THR A 125 3.31 -5.10 11.33
CA THR A 125 3.53 -6.47 10.87
C THR A 125 2.27 -7.34 11.06
N PRO A 126 2.02 -8.35 10.21
CA PRO A 126 0.81 -9.16 10.28
C PRO A 126 0.60 -9.82 11.65
N THR A 127 1.69 -10.32 12.26
CA THR A 127 1.64 -10.97 13.57
C THR A 127 1.25 -9.98 14.66
N LYS A 128 2.02 -8.90 14.83
CA LYS A 128 1.74 -7.87 15.84
C LYS A 128 0.34 -7.28 15.73
N LEU A 129 -0.10 -6.91 14.52
CA LEU A 129 -1.44 -6.37 14.30
C LEU A 129 -2.53 -7.39 14.65
N SER A 130 -2.36 -8.64 14.25
CA SER A 130 -3.34 -9.70 14.59
C SER A 130 -3.42 -9.93 16.10
N ASP A 131 -2.31 -9.92 16.82
CA ASP A 131 -2.27 -10.12 18.27
C ASP A 131 -2.88 -8.93 19.01
N MET A 132 -2.57 -7.70 18.60
CA MET A 132 -3.20 -6.50 19.14
C MET A 132 -4.71 -6.52 18.88
N PHE A 133 -5.14 -6.85 17.68
CA PHE A 133 -6.56 -6.97 17.35
C PHE A 133 -7.27 -8.02 18.24
N SER A 134 -6.63 -9.18 18.44
CA SER A 134 -7.14 -10.27 19.29
C SER A 134 -7.40 -9.86 20.74
N THR A 135 -6.66 -8.86 21.20
CA THR A 135 -6.65 -8.40 22.59
C THR A 135 -7.20 -6.98 22.71
N ALA A 136 -8.05 -6.58 21.75
CA ALA A 136 -8.74 -5.29 21.70
C ALA A 136 -7.81 -4.06 21.76
N GLY A 137 -6.61 -4.17 21.17
CA GLY A 137 -5.62 -3.10 21.13
C GLY A 137 -5.95 -1.95 20.18
N TYR A 138 -6.87 -2.16 19.23
CA TYR A 138 -7.38 -1.12 18.34
C TYR A 138 -8.77 -1.48 17.81
N ASN A 139 -9.51 -0.48 17.32
CA ASN A 139 -10.85 -0.66 16.77
C ASN A 139 -10.83 -0.55 15.23
N VAL A 140 -11.51 -1.46 14.55
CA VAL A 140 -11.57 -1.52 13.08
C VAL A 140 -12.82 -0.84 12.47
N ASN A 141 -13.80 -0.45 13.29
CA ASN A 141 -15.11 0.06 12.84
C ASN A 141 -15.03 1.41 12.12
N ARG A 142 -13.92 2.15 12.27
CA ARG A 142 -13.68 3.45 11.62
C ARG A 142 -12.70 3.35 10.45
N LEU A 143 -12.22 2.15 10.13
CA LEU A 143 -11.30 1.96 9.00
C LEU A 143 -11.99 2.34 7.69
N LYS A 144 -11.33 3.24 6.98
CA LYS A 144 -11.67 3.66 5.62
C LYS A 144 -10.78 2.95 4.58
N MET A 145 -9.57 2.54 4.98
CA MET A 145 -8.59 1.86 4.14
C MET A 145 -7.95 0.70 4.90
N PHE A 146 -7.83 -0.43 4.23
CA PHE A 146 -7.11 -1.63 4.68
C PHE A 146 -6.13 -2.03 3.58
N ILE A 147 -4.84 -1.86 3.83
CA ILE A 147 -3.80 -1.91 2.80
C ILE A 147 -2.80 -3.00 3.15
N LEU A 148 -2.43 -3.80 2.16
CA LEU A 148 -1.34 -4.77 2.23
C LEU A 148 -0.22 -4.29 1.29
N ASP A 149 0.92 -3.89 1.85
CA ASP A 149 2.12 -3.49 1.09
C ASP A 149 3.03 -4.70 0.88
N ASP A 150 3.67 -4.80 -0.28
CA ASP A 150 4.55 -5.92 -0.66
C ASP A 150 3.95 -7.30 -0.28
N ALA A 151 2.78 -7.63 -0.84
CA ALA A 151 2.01 -8.81 -0.45
C ALA A 151 2.71 -10.15 -0.71
N ASN A 152 3.53 -10.25 -1.76
CA ASN A 152 4.21 -11.49 -2.14
C ASN A 152 5.02 -12.11 -0.99
N PRO A 153 5.99 -11.42 -0.35
CA PRO A 153 6.73 -11.97 0.78
C PRO A 153 5.85 -12.23 2.02
N ILE A 154 4.88 -11.37 2.33
CA ILE A 154 3.97 -11.56 3.45
C ILE A 154 3.17 -12.86 3.32
N LEU A 155 2.64 -13.11 2.13
CA LEU A 155 1.90 -14.35 1.87
C LEU A 155 2.85 -15.53 1.83
N LYS A 156 4.08 -15.41 1.31
CA LYS A 156 5.10 -16.48 1.39
C LYS A 156 5.28 -17.01 2.81
N LEU A 157 5.24 -16.14 3.82
CA LEU A 157 5.32 -16.46 5.26
C LEU A 157 4.02 -17.00 5.90
N ARG A 158 3.00 -17.29 5.09
CA ARG A 158 1.72 -17.88 5.48
C ARG A 158 0.89 -16.99 6.44
N HIS A 159 0.94 -15.68 6.23
CA HIS A 159 0.21 -14.71 7.04
C HIS A 159 -1.25 -14.47 6.62
N GLU A 160 -1.78 -15.19 5.63
CA GLU A 160 -3.17 -15.05 5.13
C GLU A 160 -4.20 -15.13 6.26
N THR A 161 -4.05 -16.10 7.16
CA THR A 161 -5.00 -16.33 8.25
C THR A 161 -5.07 -15.15 9.21
N LYS A 162 -3.92 -14.48 9.46
CA LYS A 162 -3.83 -13.29 10.31
C LYS A 162 -4.50 -12.08 9.66
N ILE A 163 -4.23 -11.88 8.37
CA ILE A 163 -4.82 -10.80 7.55
C ILE A 163 -6.33 -10.98 7.46
N MET A 164 -6.80 -12.18 7.11
CA MET A 164 -8.22 -12.50 6.99
C MET A 164 -8.98 -12.34 8.29
N ARG A 165 -8.37 -12.66 9.44
CA ARG A 165 -9.02 -12.45 10.74
C ARG A 165 -9.38 -10.98 10.97
N ILE A 166 -8.47 -10.07 10.66
CA ILE A 166 -8.71 -8.64 10.79
C ILE A 166 -9.75 -8.22 9.74
N SER A 167 -9.51 -8.57 8.47
CA SER A 167 -10.35 -8.16 7.33
C SER A 167 -11.83 -8.59 7.46
N ASN A 168 -12.08 -9.82 7.93
CA ASN A 168 -13.44 -10.34 8.15
C ASN A 168 -14.19 -9.61 9.27
N SER A 169 -13.48 -8.89 10.14
CA SER A 169 -14.08 -8.11 11.21
C SER A 169 -14.46 -6.69 10.78
N ILE A 170 -14.14 -6.31 9.53
CA ILE A 170 -14.41 -4.97 8.99
C ILE A 170 -15.67 -5.02 8.14
N ALA A 171 -16.70 -4.28 8.53
CA ALA A 171 -17.97 -4.26 7.81
C ALA A 171 -17.87 -3.59 6.43
N LYS A 172 -17.20 -2.44 6.34
CA LYS A 172 -16.99 -1.70 5.09
C LYS A 172 -15.67 -0.95 5.15
N THR A 173 -14.79 -1.20 4.18
CA THR A 173 -13.53 -0.49 3.99
C THR A 173 -13.11 -0.64 2.54
N GLN A 174 -12.34 0.32 2.02
CA GLN A 174 -11.58 0.06 0.80
C GLN A 174 -10.43 -0.89 1.14
N ARG A 175 -10.16 -1.86 0.29
CA ARG A 175 -9.04 -2.79 0.37
C ARG A 175 -8.10 -2.59 -0.80
N ILE A 176 -6.81 -2.55 -0.51
CA ILE A 176 -5.79 -2.38 -1.54
C ILE A 176 -4.67 -3.36 -1.28
N ILE A 177 -4.30 -4.12 -2.31
CA ILE A 177 -3.14 -5.02 -2.28
C ILE A 177 -2.10 -4.47 -3.24
N PHE A 178 -0.89 -4.27 -2.73
CA PHE A 178 0.29 -4.00 -3.54
C PHE A 178 1.16 -5.26 -3.58
N GLY A 179 1.73 -5.59 -4.73
CA GLY A 179 2.62 -6.73 -4.89
C GLY A 179 3.59 -6.54 -6.04
N ASP A 180 4.57 -7.44 -6.12
CA ASP A 180 5.55 -7.47 -7.21
C ASP A 180 5.08 -8.33 -8.37
N GLN A 181 4.26 -9.35 -8.09
CA GLN A 181 3.73 -10.28 -9.09
C GLN A 181 2.32 -10.74 -8.71
N LEU A 182 1.44 -10.94 -9.69
CA LEU A 182 0.11 -11.48 -9.47
C LEU A 182 0.17 -13.00 -9.22
N SER A 183 0.34 -13.39 -7.96
CA SER A 183 0.37 -14.82 -7.58
C SER A 183 -1.03 -15.36 -7.24
N GLU A 184 -1.24 -16.67 -7.42
CA GLU A 184 -2.47 -17.36 -7.01
C GLU A 184 -2.88 -17.09 -5.55
N ARG A 185 -1.89 -16.84 -4.67
CA ARG A 185 -2.14 -16.52 -3.26
C ARG A 185 -2.71 -15.12 -3.09
N ILE A 186 -2.25 -14.14 -3.87
CA ILE A 186 -2.84 -12.80 -3.91
C ILE A 186 -4.25 -12.89 -4.45
N GLU A 187 -4.45 -13.59 -5.57
CA GLU A 187 -5.79 -13.75 -6.18
C GLU A 187 -6.77 -14.43 -5.19
N THR A 188 -6.34 -15.50 -4.54
CA THR A 188 -7.14 -16.21 -3.53
C THR A 188 -7.46 -15.33 -2.33
N LEU A 189 -6.51 -14.51 -1.88
CA LEU A 189 -6.74 -13.58 -0.77
C LEU A 189 -7.73 -12.49 -1.18
N ALA A 190 -7.51 -11.87 -2.34
CA ALA A 190 -8.34 -10.83 -2.90
C ALA A 190 -9.79 -11.31 -3.08
N TYR A 191 -9.99 -12.47 -3.70
CA TYR A 191 -11.30 -13.08 -3.90
C TYR A 191 -12.09 -13.26 -2.58
N LYS A 192 -11.39 -13.49 -1.47
CA LYS A 192 -12.03 -13.70 -0.16
C LYS A 192 -12.37 -12.42 0.58
N MET A 193 -11.70 -11.30 0.29
CA MET A 193 -11.85 -10.09 1.10
C MET A 193 -12.27 -8.85 0.32
N MET A 194 -12.02 -8.76 -0.98
CA MET A 194 -12.25 -7.56 -1.80
C MET A 194 -13.59 -7.63 -2.53
N GLU A 195 -14.17 -6.48 -2.82
CA GLU A 195 -15.41 -6.34 -3.60
C GLU A 195 -15.10 -5.74 -4.97
N ASP A 196 -15.19 -6.58 -6.02
CA ASP A 196 -14.97 -6.20 -7.43
C ASP A 196 -13.71 -5.34 -7.65
N PRO A 197 -12.51 -5.86 -7.32
CA PRO A 197 -11.30 -5.06 -7.33
C PRO A 197 -10.82 -4.76 -8.75
N GLU A 198 -10.42 -3.51 -8.99
CA GLU A 198 -9.69 -3.13 -10.21
C GLU A 198 -8.25 -3.64 -10.13
N VAL A 199 -7.79 -4.28 -11.20
CA VAL A 199 -6.43 -4.84 -11.28
C VAL A 199 -5.59 -3.96 -12.18
N PHE A 200 -4.48 -3.46 -11.63
CA PHE A 200 -3.44 -2.75 -12.36
C PHE A 200 -2.19 -3.62 -12.37
N ASP A 201 -1.69 -3.94 -13.56
CA ASP A 201 -0.49 -4.73 -13.75
C ASP A 201 0.50 -3.94 -14.60
N PHE A 202 1.63 -3.58 -14.00
CA PHE A 202 2.69 -2.78 -14.60
C PHE A 202 3.93 -3.63 -14.92
N GLU A 203 3.75 -4.92 -15.23
CA GLU A 203 4.83 -5.74 -15.76
C GLU A 203 5.45 -5.06 -16.99
N TYR A 204 6.75 -4.72 -16.89
CA TYR A 204 7.54 -4.37 -18.05
C TYR A 204 7.75 -5.66 -18.83
N GLU A 205 7.07 -5.81 -19.97
CA GLU A 205 7.52 -6.77 -20.97
C GLU A 205 8.99 -6.41 -21.27
N ASP A 206 9.91 -7.34 -21.04
CA ASP A 206 11.31 -7.18 -21.42
C ASP A 206 11.35 -6.94 -22.94
N GLU A 207 11.35 -5.67 -23.37
CA GLU A 207 11.50 -5.23 -24.77
C GLU A 207 12.82 -5.74 -25.40
N GLU A 208 13.73 -6.35 -24.62
CA GLU A 208 14.99 -6.95 -25.09
C GLU A 208 14.81 -8.28 -25.88
N TYR A 209 13.61 -8.86 -25.94
CA TYR A 209 13.39 -10.08 -26.73
C TYR A 209 12.97 -9.82 -28.19
N PHE A 210 12.36 -8.68 -28.50
CA PHE A 210 11.94 -8.37 -29.87
C PHE A 210 13.07 -7.83 -30.74
N GLU A 211 13.96 -6.98 -30.19
CA GLU A 211 15.11 -6.47 -30.97
C GLU A 211 16.08 -7.59 -31.34
N LYS A 212 16.15 -8.67 -30.55
CA LYS A 212 17.09 -9.77 -30.80
C LYS A 212 16.61 -10.74 -31.87
N GLU A 213 15.30 -11.01 -31.96
CA GLU A 213 14.75 -11.85 -33.03
C GLU A 213 14.75 -11.12 -34.39
N GLU A 214 14.47 -9.81 -34.45
CA GLU A 214 14.59 -9.06 -35.72
C GLU A 214 16.04 -8.95 -36.20
N LEU A 215 17.01 -8.79 -35.28
CA LEU A 215 18.44 -8.77 -35.62
C LEU A 215 18.95 -10.15 -36.08
N ASP A 216 18.45 -11.25 -35.52
CA ASP A 216 18.86 -12.60 -35.92
C ASP A 216 18.21 -13.00 -37.27
N GLU A 217 16.98 -12.56 -37.57
CA GLU A 217 16.34 -12.77 -38.88
C GLU A 217 17.00 -11.93 -40.01
N GLU A 218 17.39 -10.68 -39.76
CA GLU A 218 18.10 -9.85 -40.76
C GLU A 218 19.52 -10.37 -41.08
N VAL A 219 20.16 -11.06 -40.13
CA VAL A 219 21.51 -11.65 -40.34
C VAL A 219 21.42 -12.96 -41.14
N GLU A 220 20.38 -13.77 -40.96
CA GLU A 220 20.20 -14.98 -41.77
C GLU A 220 19.81 -14.68 -43.23
N GLU A 221 19.01 -13.64 -43.51
CA GLU A 221 18.69 -13.24 -44.90
C GLU A 221 19.85 -12.55 -45.63
N GLY A 222 20.84 -12.00 -44.90
CA GLY A 222 22.00 -11.32 -45.46
C GLY A 222 23.19 -12.22 -45.83
N GLU A 223 23.18 -13.49 -45.42
CA GLU A 223 24.26 -14.46 -45.71
C GLU A 223 23.99 -15.40 -46.91
N GLU A 224 22.81 -15.30 -47.54
CA GLU A 224 22.42 -16.13 -48.70
C GLU A 224 22.53 -15.44 -50.09
N GLU A 225 23.10 -14.22 -50.22
CA GLU A 225 23.37 -13.56 -51.53
C GLU A 225 24.84 -13.54 -51.98
#